data_AF-A0A538TRM3-F1
#
_entry.id   AF-A0A538TRM3-F1
#
_cell.length_a   1.000
_cell.length_b   1.000
_cell.length_c   1.000
_cell.angle_alpha   90.00
_cell.angle_beta   90.00
_cell.angle_gamma   90.00
#
_symmetry.space_group_name_H-M   'P 1'
#
loop_
_entity.id
_entity.type
_entity.pdbx_description
1 polymer ?
#
loop_
_entity_poly.entity_id
_entity_poly.type
_entity_poly.pdbx_seq_one_letter_code
_entity_poly.pdbx_strand_id
1 'polypeptide(L)'
;MSAHLVGLTLGASFAAGLNLYATVATLGLLERFGVVTLPPSLHPLAHPVVIGVALFLYAVEFFADKIPYVDTAWDTLHTFIRPPAAAILAYAAVAGVPEPWRIVAALVAGGVALTSHGTKATTRAAVNTSPEPISNWVLSVGEDGLAIALAWLAAAHPLLTLGIVVALMALSIWIFVKVARYFRRLFRDTAARKRQTVP
;
A
#
# COMPACT_ATOMS: atom_id res chain seq x y z
N MET A 1 -17.75 -14.50 -5.69
CA MET A 1 -16.29 -14.32 -5.48
C MET A 1 -15.90 -15.19 -4.29
N SER A 2 -14.94 -16.10 -4.43
CA SER A 2 -14.51 -16.96 -3.31
C SER A 2 -13.73 -16.16 -2.28
N ALA A 3 -13.82 -16.51 -1.00
CA ALA A 3 -13.09 -15.84 0.08
C ALA A 3 -11.56 -15.85 -0.15
N HIS A 4 -11.06 -16.90 -0.83
CA HIS A 4 -9.67 -16.99 -1.27
C HIS A 4 -9.27 -15.85 -2.22
N LEU A 5 -10.08 -15.56 -3.25
CA LEU A 5 -9.80 -14.47 -4.18
C LEU A 5 -9.86 -13.10 -3.47
N VAL A 6 -10.78 -12.94 -2.51
CA VAL A 6 -10.86 -11.71 -1.70
C VAL A 6 -9.59 -11.51 -0.86
N GLY A 7 -9.10 -12.58 -0.23
CA GLY A 7 -7.86 -12.52 0.54
C GLY A 7 -6.64 -12.13 -0.31
N LEU A 8 -6.51 -12.73 -1.50
CA LEU A 8 -5.46 -12.42 -2.44
C LEU A 8 -5.54 -10.97 -2.92
N THR A 9 -6.73 -10.53 -3.35
CA THR A 9 -6.92 -9.19 -3.92
C THR A 9 -6.68 -8.10 -2.88
N LEU A 10 -7.28 -8.21 -1.69
CA LEU A 10 -7.13 -7.20 -0.65
C LEU A 10 -5.73 -7.22 -0.03
N GLY A 11 -5.13 -8.41 0.14
CA GLY A 11 -3.73 -8.57 0.56
C GLY A 11 -2.75 -7.91 -0.39
N ALA A 12 -2.83 -8.26 -1.67
CA ALA A 12 -1.99 -7.66 -2.70
C ALA A 12 -2.25 -6.15 -2.84
N SER A 13 -3.49 -5.68 -2.65
CA SER A 13 -3.81 -4.25 -2.72
C SER A 13 -3.21 -3.47 -1.56
N PHE A 14 -3.31 -3.98 -0.32
CA PHE A 14 -2.70 -3.33 0.84
C PHE A 14 -1.17 -3.30 0.68
N ALA A 15 -0.57 -4.42 0.29
CA ALA A 15 0.86 -4.52 0.01
C ALA A 15 1.29 -3.56 -1.11
N ALA A 16 0.52 -3.44 -2.19
CA ALA A 16 0.82 -2.52 -3.29
C ALA A 16 0.75 -1.04 -2.89
N GLY A 17 -0.09 -0.71 -1.90
CA GLY A 17 -0.09 0.63 -1.30
C GLY A 17 1.18 0.91 -0.50
N LEU A 18 1.78 -0.10 0.17
CA LEU A 18 3.07 0.02 0.86
C LEU A 18 4.28 0.02 -0.07
N ASN A 19 4.32 -0.91 -1.03
CA ASN A 19 5.30 -0.97 -2.11
C ASN A 19 4.75 -1.76 -3.31
N LEU A 20 4.31 -1.05 -4.35
CA LEU A 20 3.73 -1.65 -5.57
C LEU A 20 4.72 -2.58 -6.27
N TYR A 21 5.95 -2.14 -6.42
CA TYR A 21 6.96 -2.84 -7.20
C TYR A 21 7.43 -4.11 -6.49
N ALA A 22 7.65 -4.03 -5.18
CA ALA A 22 7.93 -5.21 -4.36
C ALA A 22 6.77 -6.21 -4.40
N THR A 23 5.52 -5.73 -4.38
CA THR A 23 4.33 -6.60 -4.46
C THR A 23 4.28 -7.36 -5.79
N VAL A 24 4.44 -6.64 -6.92
CA VAL A 24 4.43 -7.25 -8.26
C VAL A 24 5.60 -8.22 -8.43
N ALA A 25 6.81 -7.82 -8.01
CA ALA A 25 7.98 -8.68 -8.07
C ALA A 25 7.80 -9.95 -7.22
N THR A 26 7.27 -9.82 -6.01
CA THR A 26 7.03 -10.96 -5.11
C THR A 26 6.03 -11.93 -5.72
N LEU A 27 4.85 -11.45 -6.14
CA LEU A 27 3.84 -12.30 -6.77
C LEU A 27 4.36 -12.98 -8.04
N GLY A 28 5.06 -12.23 -8.90
CA GLY A 28 5.65 -12.76 -10.13
C GLY A 28 6.73 -13.81 -9.89
N LEU A 29 7.62 -13.60 -8.91
CA LEU A 29 8.66 -14.57 -8.54
C LEU A 29 8.06 -15.84 -7.94
N LEU A 30 7.06 -15.71 -7.06
CA LEU A 30 6.40 -16.86 -6.43
C LEU A 30 5.70 -17.75 -7.47
N GLU A 31 5.01 -17.15 -8.45
CA GLU A 31 4.41 -17.88 -9.57
C GLU A 31 5.49 -18.51 -10.46
N ARG A 32 6.50 -17.73 -10.86
CA ARG A 32 7.55 -18.17 -11.79
C ARG A 32 8.34 -19.37 -11.28
N PHE A 33 8.60 -19.43 -9.98
CA PHE A 33 9.32 -20.52 -9.35
C PHE A 33 8.40 -21.63 -8.79
N GLY A 34 7.10 -21.56 -9.06
CA GLY A 34 6.13 -22.59 -8.66
C GLY A 34 5.93 -22.70 -7.15
N VAL A 35 6.24 -21.64 -6.39
CA VAL A 35 6.03 -21.59 -4.94
C VAL A 35 4.54 -21.48 -4.60
N VAL A 36 3.79 -20.75 -5.42
CA VAL A 36 2.33 -20.62 -5.35
C VAL A 36 1.76 -20.69 -6.76
N THR A 37 0.46 -20.93 -6.88
CA THR A 37 -0.26 -20.85 -8.16
C THR A 37 -1.26 -19.70 -8.09
N LEU A 38 -0.98 -18.64 -8.83
CA LEU A 38 -1.85 -17.49 -9.00
C LEU A 38 -3.01 -17.82 -9.96
N PRO A 39 -4.11 -17.05 -9.91
CA PRO A 39 -5.15 -17.12 -10.92
C PRO A 39 -4.57 -16.91 -12.33
N PRO A 40 -5.11 -17.58 -13.39
CA PRO A 40 -4.58 -17.49 -14.74
C PRO A 40 -4.41 -16.06 -15.28
N SER A 41 -5.28 -15.15 -14.87
CA SER A 41 -5.23 -13.73 -15.23
C SER A 41 -4.04 -12.97 -14.63
N LEU A 42 -3.36 -13.52 -13.62
CA LEU A 42 -2.16 -12.96 -13.01
C LEU A 42 -0.87 -13.68 -13.44
N HIS A 43 -0.95 -14.76 -14.22
CA HIS A 43 0.23 -15.42 -14.80
C HIS A 43 1.19 -14.48 -15.57
N PRO A 44 0.72 -13.41 -16.25
CA PRO A 44 1.62 -12.44 -16.87
C PRO A 44 2.61 -11.78 -15.90
N LEU A 45 2.33 -11.73 -14.59
CA LEU A 45 3.27 -11.23 -13.59
C LEU A 45 4.55 -12.07 -13.50
N ALA A 46 4.49 -13.36 -13.85
CA ALA A 46 5.64 -14.25 -13.89
C ALA A 46 6.55 -14.03 -15.10
N HIS A 47 6.15 -13.17 -16.06
CA HIS A 47 6.95 -12.90 -17.24
C HIS A 47 8.29 -12.23 -16.84
N PRO A 48 9.45 -12.68 -17.35
CA PRO A 48 10.76 -12.19 -16.92
C PRO A 48 10.92 -10.68 -17.04
N VAL A 49 10.33 -10.07 -18.08
CA VAL A 49 10.36 -8.62 -18.28
C VAL A 49 9.55 -7.88 -17.21
N VAL A 50 8.37 -8.40 -16.83
CA VAL A 50 7.52 -7.78 -15.79
C VAL A 50 8.24 -7.82 -14.45
N ILE A 51 8.79 -8.98 -14.09
CA ILE A 51 9.61 -9.14 -12.88
C ILE A 51 10.83 -8.22 -12.92
N GLY A 52 11.55 -8.16 -14.05
CA GLY A 52 12.73 -7.33 -14.20
C GLY A 52 12.44 -5.83 -14.01
N VAL A 53 11.36 -5.33 -14.61
CA VAL A 53 10.90 -3.95 -14.43
C VAL A 53 10.46 -3.70 -12.98
N ALA A 54 9.71 -4.61 -12.38
CA ALA A 54 9.28 -4.49 -11.00
C ALA A 54 10.47 -4.49 -10.02
N LEU A 55 11.45 -5.37 -10.20
CA LEU A 55 12.66 -5.39 -9.38
C LEU A 55 13.50 -4.12 -9.55
N PHE A 56 13.62 -3.61 -10.78
CA PHE A 56 14.33 -2.37 -11.03
C PHE A 56 13.65 -1.17 -10.34
N LEU A 57 12.33 -1.02 -10.51
CA LEU A 57 11.58 0.06 -9.87
C LEU A 57 11.54 -0.10 -8.34
N TYR A 58 11.51 -1.32 -7.84
CA TYR A 58 11.68 -1.61 -6.42
C TYR A 58 13.05 -1.15 -5.92
N ALA A 59 14.13 -1.43 -6.65
CA ALA A 59 15.46 -0.96 -6.28
C ALA A 59 15.53 0.58 -6.26
N VAL A 60 14.96 1.25 -7.27
CA VAL A 60 14.88 2.72 -7.31
C VAL A 60 14.15 3.25 -6.08
N GLU A 61 12.98 2.70 -5.76
CA GLU A 61 12.21 3.06 -4.58
C GLU A 61 12.98 2.82 -3.27
N PHE A 62 13.63 1.66 -3.14
CA PHE A 62 14.42 1.31 -1.96
C PHE A 62 15.51 2.34 -1.68
N PHE A 63 16.15 2.90 -2.72
CA PHE A 63 17.14 3.96 -2.55
C PHE A 63 16.49 5.33 -2.36
N ALA A 64 15.41 5.63 -3.09
CA ALA A 64 14.67 6.89 -2.97
C ALA A 64 14.17 7.14 -1.54
N ASP A 65 13.63 6.10 -0.89
CA ASP A 65 13.06 6.16 0.47
C ASP A 65 14.10 6.45 1.56
N LYS A 66 15.40 6.38 1.25
CA LYS A 66 16.50 6.62 2.18
C LYS A 66 17.06 8.04 2.11
N ILE A 67 16.68 8.80 1.08
CA ILE A 67 17.14 10.17 0.86
C ILE A 67 16.00 11.12 1.31
N PRO A 68 16.22 11.98 2.32
CA PRO A 68 15.21 12.93 2.76
C PRO A 68 14.70 13.81 1.61
N TYR A 69 13.41 14.13 1.63
CA TYR A 69 12.67 14.89 0.60
C TYR A 69 12.46 14.14 -0.72
N VAL A 70 13.42 13.31 -1.15
CA VAL A 70 13.23 12.41 -2.30
C VAL A 70 12.15 11.38 -1.97
N ASP A 71 12.16 10.83 -0.75
CA ASP A 71 11.11 9.96 -0.22
C ASP A 71 9.71 10.59 -0.35
N THR A 72 9.59 11.85 0.05
CA THR A 72 8.33 12.59 0.06
C THR A 72 7.85 12.89 -1.36
N ALA A 73 8.77 13.29 -2.25
CA ALA A 73 8.44 13.51 -3.66
C ALA A 73 8.02 12.21 -4.35
N TRP A 74 8.72 11.10 -4.07
CA TRP A 74 8.39 9.77 -4.57
C TRP A 74 7.02 9.33 -4.09
N ASP A 75 6.73 9.41 -2.80
CA ASP A 75 5.43 9.04 -2.22
C ASP A 75 4.28 9.94 -2.72
N THR A 76 4.55 11.22 -2.95
CA THR A 76 3.56 12.15 -3.53
C THR A 76 3.16 11.72 -4.94
N LEU A 77 4.14 11.44 -5.81
CA LEU A 77 3.87 10.93 -7.16
C LEU A 77 3.10 9.61 -7.09
N HIS A 78 3.51 8.72 -6.19
CA HIS A 78 2.92 7.38 -6.08
C HIS A 78 1.52 7.34 -5.49
N THR A 79 1.05 8.45 -4.89
CA THR A 79 -0.36 8.62 -4.52
C THR A 79 -1.29 8.50 -5.75
N PHE A 80 -0.78 8.83 -6.95
CA PHE A 80 -1.53 8.71 -8.21
C PHE A 80 -1.23 7.44 -9.01
N ILE A 81 -0.19 6.69 -8.64
CA ILE A 81 0.25 5.50 -9.37
C ILE A 81 -0.27 4.23 -8.67
N ARG A 82 -0.11 4.14 -7.35
CA ARG A 82 -0.37 2.91 -6.60
C ARG A 82 -1.85 2.55 -6.51
N PRO A 83 -2.77 3.48 -6.18
CA PRO A 83 -4.18 3.13 -6.10
C PRO A 83 -4.75 2.62 -7.44
N PRO A 84 -4.48 3.27 -8.59
CA PRO A 84 -4.88 2.72 -9.89
C PRO A 84 -4.20 1.38 -10.22
N ALA A 85 -2.91 1.22 -9.93
CA ALA A 85 -2.22 -0.04 -10.18
C ALA A 85 -2.79 -1.19 -9.34
N ALA A 86 -3.09 -0.96 -8.06
CA ALA A 86 -3.76 -1.93 -7.19
C ALA A 86 -5.18 -2.26 -7.69
N ALA A 87 -5.93 -1.25 -8.16
CA ALA A 87 -7.25 -1.44 -8.77
C ALA A 87 -7.18 -2.35 -10.01
N ILE A 88 -6.20 -2.12 -10.90
CA ILE A 88 -5.96 -2.95 -12.09
C ILE A 88 -5.58 -4.39 -11.68
N LEU A 89 -4.67 -4.54 -10.71
CA LEU A 89 -4.25 -5.85 -10.22
C LEU A 89 -5.43 -6.64 -9.64
N ALA A 90 -6.27 -6.01 -8.83
CA ALA A 90 -7.46 -6.65 -8.28
C ALA A 90 -8.50 -6.99 -9.36
N TYR A 91 -8.75 -6.08 -10.30
CA TYR A 91 -9.65 -6.32 -11.44
C TYR A 91 -9.22 -7.53 -12.28
N ALA A 92 -7.91 -7.69 -12.49
CA ALA A 92 -7.33 -8.86 -13.15
C ALA A 92 -7.46 -10.12 -12.29
N ALA A 93 -7.14 -10.05 -10.99
CA ALA A 93 -7.20 -11.19 -10.08
C ALA A 93 -8.60 -11.84 -9.99
N VAL A 94 -9.67 -11.07 -10.23
CA VAL A 94 -11.06 -11.56 -10.21
C VAL A 94 -11.68 -11.71 -11.60
N ALA A 95 -10.88 -11.96 -12.65
CA ALA A 95 -11.34 -12.05 -14.04
C ALA A 95 -12.50 -13.04 -14.28
N GLY A 96 -12.62 -14.11 -13.48
CA GLY A 96 -13.70 -15.09 -13.56
C GLY A 96 -15.02 -14.67 -12.89
N VAL A 97 -15.12 -13.45 -12.37
CA VAL A 97 -16.30 -12.90 -11.68
C VAL A 97 -17.08 -11.98 -12.64
N PRO A 98 -18.42 -11.87 -12.58
CA PRO A 98 -19.16 -10.92 -13.41
C PRO A 98 -18.63 -9.48 -13.31
N GLU A 99 -18.63 -8.77 -14.44
CA GLU A 99 -17.98 -7.47 -14.59
C GLU A 99 -18.38 -6.42 -13.54
N PRO A 100 -19.66 -6.26 -13.14
CA PRO A 100 -20.02 -5.30 -12.10
C PRO A 100 -19.23 -5.51 -10.79
N TRP A 101 -19.01 -6.77 -10.40
CA TRP A 101 -18.25 -7.11 -9.20
C TRP A 101 -16.74 -6.93 -9.37
N ARG A 102 -16.22 -7.04 -10.59
CA ARG A 102 -14.82 -6.74 -10.88
C ARG A 102 -14.52 -5.25 -10.71
N ILE A 103 -15.45 -4.39 -11.15
CA ILE A 103 -15.36 -2.93 -10.92
C ILE A 103 -15.40 -2.62 -9.42
N VAL A 104 -16.32 -3.25 -8.67
CA VAL A 104 -16.37 -3.11 -7.21
C VAL A 104 -15.04 -3.54 -6.56
N ALA A 105 -14.49 -4.69 -6.96
CA ALA A 105 -13.20 -5.16 -6.45
C ALA A 105 -12.06 -4.16 -6.75
N ALA A 106 -12.03 -3.58 -7.94
CA ALA A 106 -11.04 -2.58 -8.33
C ALA A 106 -11.14 -1.30 -7.48
N LEU A 107 -12.36 -0.78 -7.26
CA LEU A 107 -12.59 0.39 -6.43
C LEU A 107 -12.19 0.17 -4.97
N VAL A 108 -12.58 -0.99 -4.41
CA VAL A 108 -12.20 -1.36 -3.04
C VAL A 108 -10.69 -1.52 -2.92
N ALA A 109 -10.05 -2.20 -3.86
CA ALA A 109 -8.60 -2.39 -3.91
C ALA A 109 -7.83 -1.06 -3.97
N GLY A 110 -8.25 -0.14 -4.84
CA GLY A 110 -7.68 1.20 -4.93
C GLY A 110 -7.81 1.96 -3.60
N GLY A 111 -8.97 1.88 -2.94
CA GLY A 111 -9.18 2.46 -1.62
C GLY A 111 -8.28 1.85 -0.54
N VAL A 112 -8.11 0.53 -0.54
CA VAL A 112 -7.22 -0.19 0.39
C VAL A 112 -5.77 0.24 0.19
N ALA A 113 -5.30 0.28 -1.06
CA ALA A 113 -3.95 0.74 -1.40
C ALA A 113 -3.72 2.21 -1.02
N LEU A 114 -4.70 3.07 -1.26
CA LEU A 114 -4.64 4.48 -0.84
C LEU A 114 -4.57 4.60 0.68
N THR A 115 -5.28 3.75 1.42
CA THR A 115 -5.27 3.77 2.89
C THR A 115 -3.94 3.32 3.47
N SER A 116 -3.33 2.24 2.95
CA SER A 116 -2.01 1.80 3.41
C SER A 116 -0.91 2.80 3.01
N HIS A 117 -0.97 3.35 1.79
CA HIS A 117 -0.06 4.42 1.33
C HIS A 117 -0.19 5.68 2.19
N GLY A 118 -1.42 6.11 2.48
CA GLY A 118 -1.68 7.26 3.35
C GLY A 118 -1.16 7.05 4.77
N THR A 119 -1.18 5.82 5.27
CA THR A 119 -0.61 5.46 6.58
C THR A 119 0.92 5.54 6.56
N LYS A 120 1.57 5.04 5.51
CA LYS A 120 3.01 5.25 5.25
C LYS A 120 3.35 6.75 5.26
N ALA A 121 2.67 7.53 4.41
CA ALA A 121 2.92 8.96 4.28
C ALA A 121 2.70 9.73 5.61
N THR A 122 1.68 9.36 6.39
CA THR A 122 1.43 9.96 7.71
C THR A 122 2.53 9.62 8.71
N THR A 123 3.01 8.37 8.72
CA THR A 123 4.12 7.94 9.57
C THR A 123 5.42 8.66 9.21
N ARG A 124 5.72 8.80 7.91
CA ARG A 124 6.85 9.57 7.40
C ARG A 124 6.78 11.05 7.80
N ALA A 125 5.61 11.67 7.68
CA ALA A 125 5.41 13.05 8.11
C ALA A 125 5.68 13.25 9.61
N ALA A 126 5.34 12.26 10.45
CA ALA A 126 5.64 12.29 11.87
C ALA A 126 7.15 12.11 12.15
N VAL A 127 7.80 11.14 11.50
CA VAL A 127 9.24 10.87 11.69
C VAL A 127 10.11 12.01 11.14
N ASN A 128 9.74 12.61 10.02
CA ASN A 128 10.48 13.72 9.40
C ASN A 128 10.40 15.04 10.20
N THR A 129 9.65 15.11 11.30
CA THR A 129 9.71 16.25 12.23
C THR A 129 11.08 16.37 12.92
N SER A 130 11.81 15.26 13.06
CA SER A 130 13.22 15.23 13.46
C SER A 130 13.95 14.26 12.52
N PRO A 131 14.59 14.74 11.44
CA PRO A 131 15.16 13.89 10.39
C PRO A 131 16.40 13.14 10.89
N GLU A 132 16.18 12.05 11.62
CA GLU A 132 17.22 11.09 11.99
C GLU A 132 17.27 9.97 10.95
N PRO A 133 18.41 9.79 10.23
CA PRO A 133 18.51 8.84 9.13
C PRO A 133 18.11 7.41 9.53
N ILE A 134 18.46 6.98 10.73
CA ILE A 134 18.21 5.63 11.24
C ILE A 134 16.71 5.33 11.30
N SER A 135 15.90 6.25 11.82
CA SER A 135 14.45 6.07 11.96
C SER A 135 13.76 5.93 10.61
N ASN A 136 14.16 6.76 9.62
CA ASN A 136 13.65 6.68 8.26
C ASN A 136 14.04 5.36 7.57
N TRP A 137 15.28 4.91 7.79
CA TRP A 137 15.76 3.66 7.19
C TRP A 137 15.05 2.45 7.77
N VAL A 138 14.90 2.38 9.10
CA VAL A 138 14.19 1.29 9.77
C VAL A 138 12.73 1.24 9.30
N LEU A 139 12.07 2.40 9.19
CA LEU A 139 10.70 2.47 8.70
C LEU A 139 10.61 2.01 7.24
N SER A 140 11.47 2.51 6.35
CA SER A 140 11.55 2.10 4.94
C SER A 140 11.74 0.59 4.77
N VAL A 141 12.73 0.02 5.47
CA VAL A 141 13.02 -1.42 5.37
C VAL A 141 11.87 -2.25 5.97
N GLY A 142 11.25 -1.78 7.05
CA GLY A 142 10.08 -2.42 7.64
C GLY A 142 8.87 -2.41 6.69
N GLU A 143 8.64 -1.30 6.00
CA GLU A 143 7.57 -1.15 5.00
C GLU A 143 7.76 -2.13 3.83
N ASP A 144 8.98 -2.23 3.31
CA ASP A 144 9.33 -3.17 2.25
C ASP A 144 9.15 -4.62 2.69
N GLY A 145 9.68 -4.96 3.87
CA GLY A 145 9.52 -6.29 4.45
C GLY A 145 8.06 -6.66 4.65
N LEU A 146 7.23 -5.71 5.12
CA LEU A 146 5.80 -5.90 5.30
C LEU A 146 5.08 -6.07 3.94
N ALA A 147 5.43 -5.28 2.93
CA ALA A 147 4.85 -5.41 1.59
C ALA A 147 5.16 -6.78 0.97
N ILE A 148 6.41 -7.22 1.04
CA ILE A 148 6.85 -8.54 0.54
C ILE A 148 6.15 -9.67 1.33
N ALA A 149 6.16 -9.59 2.66
CA ALA A 149 5.53 -10.61 3.51
C ALA A 149 4.01 -10.70 3.26
N LEU A 150 3.32 -9.56 3.14
CA LEU A 150 1.89 -9.53 2.83
C LEU A 150 1.59 -10.03 1.43
N ALA A 151 2.40 -9.70 0.41
CA ALA A 151 2.22 -10.21 -0.94
C ALA A 151 2.40 -11.73 -1.00
N TRP A 152 3.40 -12.26 -0.30
CA TRP A 152 3.61 -13.70 -0.16
C TRP A 152 2.46 -14.39 0.57
N LEU A 153 2.06 -13.88 1.73
CA LEU A 153 0.91 -14.40 2.49
C LEU A 153 -0.39 -14.29 1.69
N ALA A 154 -0.60 -13.23 0.91
CA ALA A 154 -1.78 -13.04 0.08
C ALA A 154 -1.91 -14.16 -0.96
N ALA A 155 -0.79 -14.65 -1.49
CA ALA A 155 -0.76 -15.75 -2.45
C ALA A 155 -0.81 -17.14 -1.77
N ALA A 156 -0.05 -17.34 -0.68
CA ALA A 156 0.07 -18.64 -0.02
C ALA A 156 -1.07 -18.95 0.97
N HIS A 157 -1.53 -17.94 1.71
CA HIS A 157 -2.54 -18.05 2.77
C HIS A 157 -3.56 -16.89 2.71
N PRO A 158 -4.42 -16.84 1.67
CA PRO A 158 -5.28 -15.67 1.46
C PRO A 158 -6.28 -15.39 2.58
N LEU A 159 -6.83 -16.44 3.21
CA LEU A 159 -7.79 -16.27 4.30
C LEU A 159 -7.16 -15.67 5.56
N LEU A 160 -5.93 -16.09 5.89
CA LEU A 160 -5.15 -15.49 6.97
C LEU A 160 -4.84 -14.02 6.64
N THR A 161 -4.42 -13.78 5.40
CA THR A 161 -4.13 -12.42 4.91
C THR A 161 -5.33 -11.51 4.98
N LEU A 162 -6.53 -12.01 4.68
CA LEU A 162 -7.76 -11.23 4.82
C LEU A 162 -7.95 -10.72 6.26
N GLY A 163 -7.75 -11.58 7.26
CA GLY A 163 -7.81 -11.18 8.67
C GLY A 163 -6.76 -10.12 9.02
N ILE A 164 -5.53 -10.31 8.54
CA ILE A 164 -4.42 -9.35 8.75
C ILE A 164 -4.76 -7.99 8.11
N VAL A 165 -5.20 -7.96 6.86
CA VAL A 165 -5.55 -6.72 6.14
C VAL A 165 -6.70 -5.99 6.82
N VAL A 166 -7.72 -6.71 7.30
CA VAL A 166 -8.82 -6.09 8.07
C VAL A 166 -8.29 -5.43 9.33
N ALA A 167 -7.40 -6.09 10.07
CA ALA A 167 -6.76 -5.51 11.26
C ALA A 167 -5.89 -4.29 10.92
N LEU A 168 -5.09 -4.36 9.86
CA LEU A 168 -4.25 -3.25 9.41
C LEU A 168 -5.09 -2.07 8.88
N MET A 169 -6.21 -2.33 8.20
CA MET A 169 -7.16 -1.30 7.79
C MET A 169 -7.80 -0.63 9.00
N ALA A 170 -8.25 -1.39 9.99
CA ALA A 170 -8.80 -0.83 11.22
C ALA A 170 -7.77 0.06 11.94
N LEU A 171 -6.52 -0.39 12.03
CA LEU A 171 -5.42 0.40 12.59
C LEU A 171 -5.16 1.68 11.78
N SER A 172 -5.08 1.58 10.46
CA SER A 172 -4.85 2.71 9.55
C SER A 172 -5.94 3.78 9.68
N ILE A 173 -7.21 3.36 9.66
CA ILE A 173 -8.36 4.24 9.84
C ILE A 173 -8.33 4.88 11.23
N TRP A 174 -8.00 4.12 12.28
CA TRP A 174 -7.88 4.64 13.63
C TRP A 174 -6.80 5.72 13.75
N ILE A 175 -5.60 5.48 13.17
CA ILE A 175 -4.52 6.48 13.10
C ILE A 175 -5.00 7.73 12.38
N PHE A 176 -5.58 7.57 11.19
CA PHE A 176 -6.08 8.68 10.39
C PHE A 176 -7.10 9.53 11.15
N VAL A 177 -8.07 8.90 11.81
CA VAL A 177 -9.08 9.58 12.63
C VAL A 177 -8.45 10.34 13.80
N LYS A 178 -7.43 9.77 14.47
CA LYS A 178 -6.72 10.44 15.57
C LYS A 178 -5.98 11.68 15.07
N VAL A 179 -5.23 11.56 13.98
CA VAL A 179 -4.47 12.65 13.37
C VAL A 179 -5.43 13.76 12.90
N ALA A 180 -6.50 13.41 12.19
CA ALA A 180 -7.50 14.38 11.74
C ALA A 180 -8.17 15.13 12.92
N ARG A 181 -8.49 14.43 14.02
CA ARG A 181 -9.05 15.06 15.23
C ARG A 181 -8.04 16.00 15.90
N TYR A 182 -6.76 15.63 15.94
CA TYR A 182 -5.70 16.47 16.50
C TYR A 182 -5.57 17.79 15.72
N PHE A 183 -5.46 17.73 14.39
CA PHE A 183 -5.39 18.93 13.55
C PHE A 183 -6.65 19.80 13.66
N ARG A 184 -7.85 19.21 13.66
CA ARG A 184 -9.10 19.97 13.85
C ARG A 184 -9.13 20.76 15.17
N ARG A 185 -8.57 20.21 16.25
CA ARG A 185 -8.46 20.93 17.53
C ARG A 185 -7.50 22.12 17.43
N LEU A 186 -6.31 21.91 16.86
CA LEU A 186 -5.33 22.99 16.66
C LEU A 186 -5.90 24.15 15.83
N PHE A 187 -6.58 23.86 14.72
CA PHE A 187 -7.21 24.90 13.90
C PHE A 187 -8.34 25.63 14.63
N ARG A 188 -9.15 24.92 15.44
CA ARG A 188 -10.21 25.53 16.24
C ARG A 188 -9.65 26.46 17.32
N ASP A 189 -8.58 26.05 18.00
CA ASP A 189 -7.97 26.82 19.08
C ASP A 189 -7.22 28.06 18.53
N THR A 190 -6.61 27.94 17.36
CA THR A 190 -5.97 29.06 16.65
C THR A 190 -7.02 30.08 16.17
N ALA A 191 -8.16 29.61 15.65
CA ALA A 191 -9.26 30.48 15.24
C ALA A 191 -9.93 31.18 16.44
N ALA A 192 -10.04 30.49 17.58
CA ALA A 192 -10.56 31.07 18.83
C ALA A 192 -9.63 32.15 19.40
N ARG A 193 -8.31 31.93 19.40
CA ARG A 193 -7.32 32.95 19.80
C ARG A 193 -7.35 34.16 18.89
N LYS A 194 -7.43 33.98 17.57
CA LYS A 194 -7.47 35.10 16.60
C LYS A 194 -8.72 35.98 16.76
N ARG A 195 -9.84 35.45 17.26
CA ARG A 195 -11.05 36.22 17.59
C ARG A 195 -10.94 37.04 18.88
N GLN A 196 -10.08 36.62 19.82
CA GLN A 196 -9.88 37.32 21.09
C GLN A 196 -8.85 38.46 20.98
N THR A 197 -8.07 38.50 19.90
CA THR A 197 -7.01 39.51 19.66
C THR A 197 -7.41 40.61 18.68
N VAL A 198 -8.66 40.65 18.20
CA VAL A 198 -9.17 41.78 17.38
C VAL A 198 -9.88 42.76 18.33
N PRO A 199 -9.36 43.98 18.52
CA PRO A 199 -9.95 45.01 19.37
C PRO A 199 -11.27 45.56 18.80
#